data_AF-A0A9W6XX94-F1
#
_entry.id   AF-A0A9W6XX94-F1
#
_cell.length_a   1.000
_cell.length_b   1.000
_cell.length_c   1.000
_cell.angle_alpha   90.00
_cell.angle_beta   90.00
_cell.angle_gamma   90.00
#
_symmetry.space_group_name_H-M   'P 1'
#
loop_
_entity.id
_entity.type
_entity.pdbx_description
1 polymer ?
#
loop_
_entity_poly.entity_id
_entity_poly.type
_entity_poly.pdbx_seq_one_letter_code
_entity_poly.pdbx_strand_id
1 'polypeptide(L)'
;MYISVEDMTKQLDEAIAKLFADYEIHGDAKKISGDDYAKWDISSDRKNIKSFARDYQKLLILACYILVPPLRSDWSSLEITSMAINKLRADQNWLQVLRGGRIRIIMNIFKNVRHMGAQAVEVDSPRLKCYLRYWIDLLTRLTGESPKQLFIWRLSPDKDVKLSTTNRESFSKALSRASEGVLSKRQTVNSFRHAYEKHIQSDAKYQKMTVAERDRAHGQLLHSHRTGLLYNWQVCEDS
;
A
#
# COMPACT_ATOMS: atom_id res chain seq x y z
N MET A 1 -10.82 7.54 -19.12
CA MET A 1 -9.40 7.17 -19.31
C MET A 1 -8.71 6.93 -17.97
N TYR A 2 -8.24 5.69 -17.73
CA TYR A 2 -7.45 5.28 -16.57
C TYR A 2 -5.96 5.63 -16.79
N ILE A 3 -5.23 5.94 -15.71
CA ILE A 3 -3.78 6.19 -15.76
C ILE A 3 -3.08 4.83 -15.81
N SER A 4 -2.02 4.68 -16.61
CA SER A 4 -1.24 3.45 -16.70
C SER A 4 -0.50 3.17 -15.39
N VAL A 5 -0.13 1.91 -15.13
CA VAL A 5 0.65 1.55 -13.92
C VAL A 5 2.03 2.20 -13.96
N GLU A 6 2.61 2.30 -15.16
CA GLU A 6 3.90 2.93 -15.43
C GLU A 6 3.87 4.42 -15.11
N ASP A 7 2.88 5.16 -15.61
CA ASP A 7 2.74 6.60 -15.34
C ASP A 7 2.44 6.88 -13.87
N MET A 8 1.63 6.02 -13.24
CA MET A 8 1.36 6.11 -11.79
C MET A 8 2.63 5.86 -10.98
N THR A 9 3.45 4.90 -11.39
CA THR A 9 4.73 4.58 -10.74
C THR A 9 5.70 5.76 -10.84
N LYS A 10 5.85 6.35 -12.03
CA LYS A 10 6.72 7.51 -12.25
C LYS A 10 6.32 8.70 -11.37
N GLN A 11 5.04 9.06 -11.37
CA GLN A 11 4.53 10.18 -10.55
C GLN A 11 4.67 9.92 -9.05
N LEU A 12 4.48 8.67 -8.61
CA LEU A 12 4.73 8.27 -7.22
C LEU A 12 6.22 8.44 -6.85
N ASP A 13 7.13 7.98 -7.70
CA ASP A 13 8.57 8.09 -7.46
C ASP A 13 9.01 9.57 -7.36
N GLU A 14 8.52 10.42 -8.28
CA GLU A 14 8.77 11.87 -8.26
C GLU A 14 8.24 12.52 -6.96
N ALA A 15 7.03 12.13 -6.53
CA ALA A 15 6.44 12.66 -5.30
C ALA A 15 7.20 12.21 -4.03
N ILE A 16 7.66 10.96 -3.98
CA ILE A 16 8.48 10.45 -2.86
C ILE A 16 9.84 11.15 -2.84
N ALA A 17 10.51 11.25 -3.99
CA ALA A 17 11.80 11.92 -4.10
C ALA A 17 11.71 13.39 -3.67
N LYS A 18 10.66 14.10 -4.10
CA LYS A 18 10.39 15.47 -3.67
C LYS A 18 10.19 15.56 -2.17
N LEU A 19 9.34 14.71 -1.57
CA LEU A 19 9.12 14.72 -0.13
C LEU A 19 10.42 14.48 0.65
N PHE A 20 11.26 13.55 0.18
CA PHE A 20 12.52 13.24 0.84
C PHE A 20 13.50 14.42 0.71
N ALA A 21 13.60 15.02 -0.48
CA ALA A 21 14.42 16.21 -0.70
C ALA A 21 13.95 17.41 0.15
N ASP A 22 12.63 17.63 0.26
CA ASP A 22 12.06 18.69 1.09
C ASP A 22 12.49 18.55 2.55
N TYR A 23 12.67 17.32 3.05
CA TYR A 23 13.12 17.07 4.41
C TYR A 23 14.64 16.83 4.51
N GLU A 24 15.40 16.85 3.41
CA GLU A 24 16.84 16.50 3.38
C GLU A 24 17.12 15.05 3.79
N ILE A 25 16.18 14.13 3.51
CA ILE A 25 16.39 12.69 3.66
C ILE A 25 17.18 12.17 2.46
N HIS A 26 18.28 11.47 2.72
CA HIS A 26 19.02 10.78 1.66
C HIS A 26 18.15 9.67 1.03
N GLY A 27 18.06 9.64 -0.31
CA GLY A 27 17.18 8.74 -1.06
C GLY A 27 17.38 7.23 -0.81
N ASP A 28 18.57 6.84 -0.32
CA ASP A 28 18.90 5.45 -0.01
C ASP A 28 18.67 5.06 1.48
N ALA A 29 18.17 5.99 2.29
CA ALA A 29 18.00 5.80 3.72
C ALA A 29 16.92 4.73 4.02
N LYS A 30 17.37 3.59 4.57
CA LYS A 30 16.49 2.47 4.97
C LYS A 30 15.80 2.68 6.33
N LYS A 31 16.18 3.73 7.05
CA LYS A 31 15.67 4.12 8.38
C LYS A 31 15.93 5.61 8.58
N ILE A 32 15.19 6.24 9.48
CA ILE A 32 15.44 7.61 9.90
C ILE A 32 16.65 7.61 10.83
N SER A 33 17.65 8.44 10.55
CA SER A 33 18.79 8.57 11.45
C SER A 33 18.38 9.27 12.75
N GLY A 34 19.19 9.14 13.81
CA GLY A 34 18.94 9.88 15.05
C GLY A 34 18.96 11.39 14.81
N ASP A 35 19.86 11.84 13.94
CA ASP A 35 20.07 13.25 13.61
C ASP A 35 18.89 13.82 12.80
N ASP A 36 18.40 13.07 11.81
CA ASP A 36 17.19 13.44 11.05
C ASP A 36 15.98 13.59 11.97
N TYR A 37 15.81 12.64 12.90
CA TYR A 37 14.71 12.67 13.85
C TYR A 37 14.82 13.88 14.77
N ALA A 38 15.99 14.12 15.36
CA ALA A 38 16.23 15.26 16.25
C ALA A 38 16.03 16.61 15.53
N LYS A 39 16.46 16.70 14.26
CA LYS A 39 16.30 17.91 13.44
C LYS A 39 14.84 18.30 13.24
N TRP A 40 13.93 17.33 13.09
CA TRP A 40 12.51 17.60 12.83
C TRP A 40 11.60 17.40 14.04
N ASP A 41 12.12 17.05 15.22
CA ASP A 41 11.34 16.89 16.44
C ASP A 41 11.07 18.23 17.13
N ILE A 42 10.46 19.15 16.38
CA ILE A 42 10.13 20.51 16.82
C ILE A 42 8.61 20.67 16.84
N SER A 43 8.04 20.77 18.04
CA SER A 43 6.58 20.82 18.28
C SER A 43 5.87 21.97 17.56
N SER A 44 6.49 23.15 17.49
CA SER A 44 5.88 24.37 16.95
C SER A 44 6.11 24.60 15.46
N ASP A 45 6.96 23.79 14.80
CA ASP A 45 7.27 23.98 13.38
C ASP A 45 6.20 23.30 12.51
N ARG A 46 5.71 24.03 11.50
CA ARG A 46 4.82 23.49 10.46
C ARG A 46 5.52 22.38 9.66
N LYS A 47 6.84 22.42 9.55
CA LYS A 47 7.69 21.44 8.86
C LYS A 47 8.45 20.58 9.86
N ASN A 48 7.71 19.72 10.57
CA ASN A 48 8.25 18.79 11.54
C ASN A 48 8.04 17.31 11.13
N ILE A 49 8.50 16.39 11.99
CA ILE A 49 8.44 14.94 11.76
C ILE A 49 7.00 14.44 11.57
N LYS A 50 6.02 15.04 12.25
CA LYS A 50 4.60 14.66 12.13
C LYS A 50 4.01 15.13 10.80
N SER A 51 4.41 16.30 10.31
CA SER A 51 4.05 16.77 8.97
C SER A 51 4.65 15.87 7.88
N PHE A 52 5.92 15.49 8.02
CA PHE A 52 6.55 14.51 7.12
C PHE A 52 5.79 13.19 7.14
N ALA A 53 5.55 12.63 8.33
CA ALA A 53 4.83 11.37 8.50
C ALA A 53 3.43 11.41 7.88
N ARG A 54 2.71 12.52 8.01
CA ARG A 54 1.39 12.72 7.40
C ARG A 54 1.46 12.62 5.89
N ASP A 55 2.41 13.31 5.27
CA ASP A 55 2.50 13.38 3.81
C ASP A 55 3.10 12.09 3.24
N TYR A 56 4.05 11.48 3.95
CA TYR A 56 4.57 10.16 3.64
C TYR A 56 3.49 9.07 3.74
N GLN A 57 2.60 9.11 4.75
CA GLN A 57 1.46 8.19 4.84
C GLN A 57 0.59 8.25 3.58
N LYS A 58 0.35 9.44 3.00
CA LYS A 58 -0.44 9.58 1.76
C LYS A 58 0.26 8.89 0.59
N LEU A 59 1.56 9.09 0.44
CA LEU A 59 2.35 8.46 -0.62
C LEU A 59 2.42 6.94 -0.44
N LEU A 60 2.58 6.47 0.80
CA LEU A 60 2.63 5.05 1.10
C LEU A 60 1.31 4.33 0.84
N ILE A 61 0.17 4.99 1.14
CA ILE A 61 -1.15 4.49 0.76
C ILE A 61 -1.21 4.27 -0.75
N LEU A 62 -0.69 5.19 -1.58
CA LEU A 62 -0.64 5.01 -3.02
C LEU A 62 0.34 3.91 -3.44
N ALA A 63 1.52 3.86 -2.83
CA ALA A 63 2.51 2.83 -3.10
C ALA A 63 1.96 1.42 -2.91
N CYS A 64 1.12 1.21 -1.88
CA CYS A 64 0.41 -0.05 -1.64
C CYS A 64 -0.59 -0.46 -2.74
N TYR A 65 -1.01 0.47 -3.61
CA TYR A 65 -1.92 0.22 -4.74
C TYR A 65 -1.24 0.34 -6.11
N ILE A 66 -0.04 0.89 -6.17
CA ILE A 66 0.73 1.11 -7.40
C ILE A 66 1.86 0.09 -7.55
N LEU A 67 2.53 -0.31 -6.45
CA LEU A 67 3.74 -1.14 -6.51
C LEU A 67 3.51 -2.63 -6.28
N VAL A 68 2.29 -3.02 -5.95
CA VAL A 68 1.86 -4.41 -5.84
C VAL A 68 0.43 -4.54 -6.37
N PRO A 69 0.02 -5.75 -6.79
CA PRO A 69 -1.36 -6.06 -7.12
C PRO A 69 -2.33 -5.45 -6.08
N PRO A 70 -3.26 -4.58 -6.48
CA PRO A 70 -4.09 -3.84 -5.55
C PRO A 70 -5.00 -4.80 -4.80
N LEU A 71 -4.67 -4.99 -3.52
CA LEU A 71 -5.59 -5.59 -2.59
C LEU A 71 -6.89 -4.78 -2.63
N ARG A 72 -8.02 -5.49 -2.62
CA ARG A 72 -9.31 -4.87 -2.28
C ARG A 72 -9.13 -4.10 -0.97
N SER A 73 -9.92 -3.03 -0.71
CA SER A 73 -9.81 -1.99 0.36
C SER A 73 -9.44 -2.44 1.81
N ASP A 74 -8.42 -3.26 1.99
CA ASP A 74 -8.16 -4.11 3.13
C ASP A 74 -6.80 -3.80 3.75
N TRP A 75 -5.98 -2.95 3.10
CA TRP A 75 -4.75 -2.41 3.68
C TRP A 75 -4.99 -1.73 5.03
N SER A 76 -6.15 -1.10 5.23
CA SER A 76 -6.53 -0.52 6.53
C SER A 76 -6.90 -1.53 7.60
N SER A 77 -7.22 -2.77 7.22
CA SER A 77 -7.61 -3.84 8.15
C SER A 77 -6.47 -4.80 8.49
N LEU A 78 -5.28 -4.60 7.89
CA LEU A 78 -4.12 -5.42 8.18
C LEU A 78 -3.54 -5.06 9.56
N GLU A 79 -3.37 -6.07 10.41
CA GLU A 79 -2.57 -5.95 11.63
C GLU A 79 -1.12 -6.36 11.38
N ILE A 80 -0.19 -5.56 11.88
CA ILE A 80 1.25 -5.79 11.75
C ILE A 80 1.67 -6.87 12.75
N THR A 81 2.43 -7.86 12.28
CA THR A 81 2.92 -8.93 13.12
C THR A 81 4.28 -9.44 12.66
N SER A 82 5.07 -9.97 13.58
CA SER A 82 6.29 -10.73 13.30
C SER A 82 6.15 -12.22 13.62
N MET A 83 4.97 -12.65 14.08
CA MET A 83 4.69 -14.03 14.48
C MET A 83 4.69 -14.98 13.27
N ALA A 84 5.07 -16.23 13.51
CA ALA A 84 4.98 -17.29 12.50
C ALA A 84 3.52 -17.53 12.08
N ILE A 85 3.32 -17.91 10.81
CA ILE A 85 1.98 -18.00 10.18
C ILE A 85 1.02 -18.94 10.92
N ASN A 86 1.52 -20.03 11.49
CA ASN A 86 0.75 -21.02 12.24
C ASN A 86 0.25 -20.53 13.61
N LYS A 87 0.74 -19.37 14.07
CA LYS A 87 0.30 -18.73 15.32
C LYS A 87 -0.65 -17.56 15.09
N LEU A 88 -0.95 -17.25 13.83
CA LEU A 88 -1.84 -16.14 13.48
C LEU A 88 -3.30 -16.58 13.58
N ARG A 89 -4.15 -15.67 14.05
CA ARG A 89 -5.58 -15.94 14.09
C ARG A 89 -6.17 -15.89 12.68
N ALA A 90 -7.04 -16.85 12.39
CA ALA A 90 -7.72 -16.97 11.09
C ALA A 90 -8.87 -15.96 10.93
N ASP A 91 -9.28 -15.25 11.98
CA ASP A 91 -10.34 -14.26 11.95
C ASP A 91 -9.84 -12.82 11.70
N GLN A 92 -8.59 -12.68 11.24
CA GLN A 92 -7.95 -11.39 10.96
C GLN A 92 -7.04 -11.47 9.73
N ASN A 93 -6.84 -10.33 9.07
CA ASN A 93 -5.84 -10.18 8.01
C ASN A 93 -4.56 -9.57 8.58
N TRP A 94 -3.41 -9.98 8.05
CA TRP A 94 -2.11 -9.65 8.64
C TRP A 94 -1.15 -9.06 7.63
N LEU A 95 -0.36 -8.09 8.08
CA LEU A 95 0.90 -7.70 7.45
C LEU A 95 2.04 -8.33 8.27
N GLN A 96 2.56 -9.45 7.79
CA GLN A 96 3.64 -10.17 8.44
C GLN A 96 4.99 -9.58 7.99
N VAL A 97 5.77 -9.07 8.95
CA VAL A 97 7.13 -8.56 8.75
C VAL A 97 8.12 -9.55 9.35
N LEU A 98 8.89 -10.21 8.48
CA LEU A 98 9.80 -11.28 8.85
C LEU A 98 11.27 -10.83 8.85
N ARG A 99 12.12 -11.62 9.51
CA ARG A 99 13.58 -11.46 9.42
C ARG A 99 14.04 -11.49 7.95
N GLY A 100 15.07 -10.71 7.65
CA GLY A 100 15.59 -10.53 6.29
C GLY A 100 14.82 -9.52 5.44
N GLY A 101 13.87 -8.77 6.03
CA GLY A 101 13.13 -7.73 5.32
C GLY A 101 12.01 -8.25 4.41
N ARG A 102 11.67 -9.53 4.53
CA ARG A 102 10.51 -10.13 3.84
C ARG A 102 9.22 -9.60 4.46
N ILE A 103 8.27 -9.25 3.61
CA ILE A 103 6.95 -8.77 4.01
C ILE A 103 5.92 -9.58 3.26
N ARG A 104 4.93 -10.09 3.99
CA ARG A 104 3.85 -10.90 3.44
C ARG A 104 2.51 -10.38 3.92
N ILE A 105 1.56 -10.29 3.01
CA ILE A 105 0.17 -10.02 3.31
C ILE A 105 -0.54 -11.36 3.45
N ILE A 106 -1.26 -11.55 4.55
CA ILE A 106 -2.05 -12.77 4.80
C ILE A 106 -3.51 -12.35 4.87
N MET A 107 -4.29 -12.85 3.92
CA MET A 107 -5.70 -12.54 3.72
C MET A 107 -6.53 -13.75 4.14
N ASN A 108 -7.01 -13.75 5.38
CA ASN A 108 -7.91 -14.76 5.91
C ASN A 108 -9.40 -14.36 5.79
N ILE A 109 -9.70 -13.06 5.65
CA ILE A 109 -11.05 -12.54 5.50
C ILE A 109 -11.10 -11.59 4.31
N PHE A 110 -11.81 -11.99 3.26
CA PHE A 110 -12.11 -11.15 2.09
C PHE A 110 -13.33 -11.69 1.34
N LYS A 111 -13.89 -10.90 0.42
CA LYS A 111 -15.16 -11.19 -0.27
C LYS A 111 -15.24 -12.61 -0.87
N ASN A 112 -14.13 -13.12 -1.40
CA ASN A 112 -14.09 -14.38 -2.14
C ASN A 112 -13.41 -15.53 -1.36
N VAL A 113 -13.18 -15.36 -0.05
CA VAL A 113 -12.44 -16.34 0.75
C VAL A 113 -13.08 -17.73 0.74
N ARG A 114 -14.41 -17.83 0.68
CA ARG A 114 -15.13 -19.12 0.63
C ARG A 114 -14.74 -19.98 -0.58
N HIS A 115 -14.38 -19.35 -1.69
CA HIS A 115 -14.03 -20.05 -2.94
C HIS A 115 -12.52 -20.21 -3.12
N MET A 116 -11.74 -19.26 -2.60
CA MET A 116 -10.28 -19.23 -2.82
C MET A 116 -9.49 -19.77 -1.61
N GLY A 117 -10.11 -19.93 -0.45
CA GLY A 117 -9.40 -20.15 0.81
C GLY A 117 -8.59 -18.93 1.25
N ALA A 118 -7.87 -19.07 2.36
CA ALA A 118 -6.93 -18.05 2.82
C ALA A 118 -5.81 -17.84 1.79
N GLN A 119 -5.41 -16.58 1.59
CA GLN A 119 -4.40 -16.21 0.60
C GLN A 119 -3.20 -15.60 1.28
N ALA A 120 -2.02 -15.87 0.74
CA ALA A 120 -0.77 -15.26 1.17
C ALA A 120 -0.08 -14.62 -0.05
N VAL A 121 0.18 -13.31 0.03
CA VAL A 121 0.82 -12.54 -1.04
C VAL A 121 2.13 -11.99 -0.52
N GLU A 122 3.24 -12.37 -1.15
CA GLU A 122 4.56 -11.81 -0.82
C GLU A 122 4.67 -10.41 -1.44
N VAL A 123 5.22 -9.44 -0.69
CA VAL A 123 5.53 -8.12 -1.22
C VAL A 123 6.86 -8.19 -1.95
N ASP A 124 6.81 -8.44 -3.25
CA ASP A 124 8.01 -8.64 -4.06
C ASP A 124 8.76 -7.34 -4.34
N SER A 125 8.02 -6.23 -4.51
CA SER A 125 8.57 -4.89 -4.77
C SER A 125 9.59 -4.48 -3.71
N PRO A 126 10.90 -4.37 -4.07
CA PRO A 126 11.93 -3.92 -3.13
C PRO A 126 11.68 -2.51 -2.62
N ARG A 127 11.12 -1.64 -3.47
CA ARG A 127 10.71 -0.27 -3.14
C ARG A 127 9.64 -0.27 -2.05
N LEU A 128 8.54 -1.01 -2.25
CA LEU A 128 7.47 -1.06 -1.26
C LEU A 128 7.94 -1.65 0.07
N LYS A 129 8.79 -2.69 0.04
CA LYS A 129 9.43 -3.22 1.26
C LYS A 129 10.23 -2.17 2.00
N CYS A 130 11.02 -1.36 1.28
CA CYS A 130 11.76 -0.26 1.86
C CYS A 130 10.81 0.76 2.51
N TYR A 131 9.79 1.19 1.76
CA TYR A 131 8.86 2.21 2.23
C TYR A 131 8.06 1.78 3.46
N LEU A 132 7.57 0.54 3.48
CA LEU A 132 6.85 -0.03 4.62
C LEU A 132 7.74 -0.14 5.86
N ARG A 133 9.00 -0.58 5.71
CA ARG A 133 9.93 -0.67 6.84
C ARG A 133 10.25 0.69 7.42
N TYR A 134 10.54 1.66 6.56
CA TYR A 134 10.78 3.03 6.95
C TYR A 134 9.57 3.62 7.68
N TRP A 135 8.36 3.32 7.20
CA TRP A 135 7.12 3.74 7.85
C TRP A 135 6.91 3.15 9.24
N ILE A 136 7.14 1.84 9.38
CA ILE A 136 6.99 1.15 10.66
C ILE A 136 7.99 1.72 11.69
N ASP A 137 9.25 1.95 11.28
CA ASP A 137 10.26 2.60 12.14
C ASP A 137 9.84 4.00 12.57
N LEU A 138 9.37 4.83 11.61
CA LEU A 138 8.87 6.17 11.87
C LEU A 138 7.69 6.16 12.85
N LEU A 139 6.69 5.31 12.62
CA LEU A 139 5.55 5.18 13.53
C LEU A 139 5.99 4.74 14.93
N THR A 140 6.90 3.76 15.04
CA THR A 140 7.42 3.32 16.34
C THR A 140 8.07 4.45 17.12
N ARG A 141 8.83 5.32 16.45
CA ARG A 141 9.43 6.50 17.10
C ARG A 141 8.38 7.51 17.54
N LEU A 142 7.38 7.75 16.69
CA LEU A 142 6.31 8.71 16.97
C LEU A 142 5.35 8.26 18.08
N THR A 143 5.09 6.96 18.22
CA THR A 143 4.16 6.42 19.21
C THR A 143 4.86 5.86 20.45
N GLY A 144 6.17 5.62 20.39
CA GLY A 144 6.95 4.98 21.45
C GLY A 144 6.78 3.45 21.52
N GLU A 145 5.97 2.86 20.64
CA GLU A 145 5.70 1.41 20.63
C GLU A 145 5.56 0.86 19.21
N SER A 146 5.71 -0.46 19.04
CA SER A 146 5.51 -1.09 17.74
C SER A 146 4.06 -0.95 17.27
N PRO A 147 3.77 -0.32 16.11
CA PRO A 147 2.41 -0.09 15.67
C PRO A 147 1.73 -1.41 15.32
N LYS A 148 0.47 -1.58 15.74
CA LYS A 148 -0.37 -2.71 15.32
C LYS A 148 -1.08 -2.44 13.99
N GLN A 149 -1.40 -1.19 13.68
CA GLN A 149 -2.09 -0.79 12.44
C GLN A 149 -1.17 0.02 11.54
N LEU A 150 -1.24 -0.24 10.23
CA LEU A 150 -0.38 0.40 9.26
C LEU A 150 -0.81 1.84 8.93
N PHE A 151 -2.12 2.11 8.84
CA PHE A 151 -2.62 3.36 8.26
C PHE A 151 -3.71 4.03 9.10
N ILE A 152 -4.06 5.24 8.64
CA ILE A 152 -5.12 6.10 9.19
C ILE A 152 -4.72 6.69 10.56
N TRP A 153 -3.44 6.93 10.74
CA TRP A 153 -2.93 7.71 11.85
C TRP A 153 -3.27 9.18 11.63
N ARG A 154 -3.81 9.83 12.66
CA ARG A 154 -3.98 11.27 12.73
C ARG A 154 -2.63 11.90 13.05
N LEU A 155 -2.07 12.57 12.06
CA LEU A 155 -0.73 13.16 12.09
C LEU A 155 -0.89 14.65 11.82
N SER A 156 -0.65 15.46 12.85
CA SER A 156 -0.68 16.93 12.79
C SER A 156 0.54 17.45 13.54
N PRO A 157 1.22 18.50 13.06
CA PRO A 157 2.39 19.05 13.73
C PRO A 157 2.13 19.39 15.21
N ASP A 158 0.94 19.91 15.50
CA ASP A 158 0.47 20.44 16.78
C ASP A 158 -0.33 19.44 17.65
N LYS A 159 -0.55 18.20 17.19
CA LYS A 159 -1.41 17.24 17.89
C LYS A 159 -0.68 15.95 18.24
N ASP A 160 -1.21 15.25 19.23
CA ASP A 160 -0.79 13.90 19.54
C ASP A 160 -1.06 12.96 18.38
N VAL A 161 -0.13 12.03 18.16
CA VAL A 161 -0.28 10.96 17.20
C VAL A 161 -1.31 9.97 17.75
N LYS A 162 -2.42 9.82 17.03
CA LYS A 162 -3.51 8.92 17.44
C LYS A 162 -4.02 8.14 16.25
N LEU A 163 -4.33 6.86 16.45
CA LEU A 163 -5.03 6.07 15.45
C LEU A 163 -6.44 6.65 15.24
N SER A 164 -6.82 6.90 13.99
CA SER A 164 -8.18 7.30 13.65
C SER A 164 -9.07 6.08 13.43
N THR A 165 -10.26 6.26 12.88
CA THR A 165 -11.21 5.16 12.66
C THR A 165 -10.68 4.21 11.58
N THR A 166 -10.45 2.95 11.95
CA THR A 166 -9.92 1.88 11.10
C THR A 166 -10.98 1.26 10.19
N ASN A 167 -11.86 2.08 9.59
CA ASN A 167 -12.87 1.58 8.66
C ASN A 167 -12.45 1.73 7.19
N ARG A 168 -12.87 0.76 6.37
CA ARG A 168 -12.53 0.68 4.93
C ARG A 168 -12.96 1.93 4.15
N GLU A 169 -14.04 2.59 4.57
CA GLU A 169 -14.56 3.79 3.94
C GLU A 169 -13.64 4.99 4.09
N SER A 170 -13.15 5.23 5.32
CA SER A 170 -12.20 6.30 5.61
C SER A 170 -10.91 6.09 4.83
N PHE A 171 -10.44 4.84 4.77
CA PHE A 171 -9.28 4.49 3.96
C PHE A 171 -9.50 4.74 2.47
N SER A 172 -10.65 4.32 1.93
CA SER A 172 -10.98 4.52 0.50
C SER A 172 -11.05 6.01 0.15
N LYS A 173 -11.58 6.85 1.04
CA LYS A 173 -11.55 8.32 0.90
C LYS A 173 -10.13 8.87 0.96
N ALA A 174 -9.29 8.36 1.87
CA ALA A 174 -7.89 8.77 1.97
C ALA A 174 -7.09 8.42 0.71
N LEU A 175 -7.28 7.22 0.15
CA LEU A 175 -6.68 6.79 -1.11
C LEU A 175 -7.11 7.70 -2.28
N SER A 176 -8.41 8.01 -2.37
CA SER A 176 -8.95 8.88 -3.42
C SER A 176 -8.38 10.30 -3.35
N ARG A 177 -8.23 10.86 -2.15
CA ARG A 177 -7.60 12.17 -1.95
C ARG A 177 -6.10 12.16 -2.21
N ALA A 178 -5.40 11.11 -1.78
CA ALA A 178 -3.97 10.96 -2.04
C ALA A 178 -3.69 10.91 -3.54
N SER A 179 -4.49 10.14 -4.29
CA SER A 179 -4.34 10.03 -5.75
C SER A 179 -4.64 11.33 -6.47
N GLU A 180 -5.63 12.11 -6.04
CA GLU A 180 -5.86 13.45 -6.59
C GLU A 180 -4.64 14.36 -6.44
N GLY A 181 -3.97 14.33 -5.28
CA GLY A 181 -2.80 15.16 -5.01
C GLY A 181 -1.53 14.74 -5.76
N VAL A 182 -1.37 13.46 -6.08
CA VAL A 182 -0.14 12.92 -6.70
C VAL A 182 -0.30 12.65 -8.19
N LEU A 183 -1.47 12.14 -8.60
CA LEU A 183 -1.76 11.71 -9.97
C LEU A 183 -2.62 12.71 -10.73
N SER A 184 -2.86 13.89 -10.14
CA SER A 184 -3.76 14.94 -10.63
C SER A 184 -5.19 14.46 -10.94
N LYS A 185 -5.58 13.29 -10.43
CA LYS A 185 -6.87 12.66 -10.70
C LYS A 185 -7.27 11.71 -9.58
N ARG A 186 -8.53 11.79 -9.16
CA ARG A 186 -9.10 10.84 -8.17
C ARG A 186 -9.10 9.43 -8.73
N GLN A 187 -8.40 8.53 -8.05
CA GLN A 187 -8.44 7.10 -8.28
C GLN A 187 -9.17 6.40 -7.14
N THR A 188 -9.96 5.39 -7.48
CA THR A 188 -10.59 4.49 -6.52
C THR A 188 -9.82 3.18 -6.48
N VAL A 189 -10.09 2.33 -5.47
CA VAL A 189 -9.55 0.95 -5.46
C VAL A 189 -9.85 0.21 -6.75
N ASN A 190 -11.06 0.39 -7.32
CA ASN A 190 -11.40 -0.22 -8.59
C ASN A 190 -10.58 0.35 -9.74
N SER A 191 -10.31 1.66 -9.75
CA SER A 191 -9.48 2.27 -10.78
C SER A 191 -8.07 1.68 -10.82
N PHE A 192 -7.43 1.47 -9.65
CA PHE A 192 -6.14 0.80 -9.57
C PHE A 192 -6.22 -0.66 -10.03
N ARG A 193 -7.28 -1.38 -9.64
CA ARG A 193 -7.50 -2.76 -10.09
C ARG A 193 -7.62 -2.85 -11.61
N HIS A 194 -8.39 -1.96 -12.24
CA HIS A 194 -8.52 -1.91 -13.70
C HIS A 194 -7.19 -1.60 -14.39
N ALA A 195 -6.41 -0.65 -13.87
CA ALA A 195 -5.09 -0.34 -14.41
C ALA A 195 -4.15 -1.56 -14.35
N TYR A 196 -4.13 -2.26 -13.21
CA TYR A 196 -3.36 -3.49 -13.03
C TYR A 196 -3.83 -4.64 -13.91
N GLU A 197 -5.14 -4.83 -14.01
CA GLU A 197 -5.75 -5.86 -14.85
C GLU A 197 -5.34 -5.66 -16.32
N LYS A 198 -5.47 -4.42 -16.81
CA LYS A 198 -5.04 -4.05 -18.16
C LYS A 198 -3.54 -4.27 -18.36
N HIS A 199 -2.72 -3.87 -17.39
CA HIS A 199 -1.26 -4.05 -17.44
C HIS A 199 -0.89 -5.53 -17.57
N ILE A 200 -1.41 -6.39 -16.68
CA ILE A 200 -1.15 -7.84 -16.68
C ILE A 200 -1.58 -8.46 -18.01
N GLN A 201 -2.80 -8.15 -18.46
CA GLN A 201 -3.32 -8.74 -19.69
C GLN A 201 -2.59 -8.24 -20.95
N SER A 202 -2.03 -7.03 -20.92
CA SER A 202 -1.22 -6.52 -22.03
C SER A 202 0.18 -7.11 -22.10
N ASP A 203 0.64 -7.80 -21.05
CA ASP A 203 1.96 -8.45 -21.03
C ASP A 203 2.00 -9.65 -21.98
N ALA A 204 2.97 -9.64 -22.90
CA ALA A 204 3.22 -10.73 -23.84
C ALA A 204 3.50 -12.07 -23.14
N LYS A 205 4.06 -12.05 -21.92
CA LYS A 205 4.26 -13.25 -21.09
C LYS A 205 2.93 -13.82 -20.62
N TYR A 206 2.01 -12.95 -20.17
CA TYR A 206 0.68 -13.36 -19.74
C TYR A 206 -0.10 -14.06 -20.86
N GLN A 207 0.04 -13.56 -22.10
CA GLN A 207 -0.58 -14.18 -23.28
C GLN A 207 -0.06 -15.61 -23.54
N LYS A 208 1.15 -15.95 -23.08
CA LYS A 208 1.76 -17.28 -23.21
C LYS A 208 1.53 -18.19 -22.00
N MET A 209 0.94 -17.68 -20.92
CA MET A 209 0.65 -18.46 -19.71
C MET A 209 -0.46 -19.48 -19.94
N THR A 210 -0.32 -20.64 -19.30
CA THR A 210 -1.39 -21.64 -19.14
C THR A 210 -2.54 -21.10 -18.29
N VAL A 211 -3.70 -21.75 -18.36
CA VAL A 211 -4.87 -21.36 -17.55
C VAL A 211 -4.54 -21.36 -16.04
N ALA A 212 -3.82 -22.37 -15.56
CA ALA A 212 -3.42 -22.47 -14.15
C ALA A 212 -2.42 -21.40 -13.71
N GLU A 213 -1.59 -20.88 -14.63
CA GLU A 213 -0.68 -19.75 -14.35
C GLU A 213 -1.44 -18.42 -14.32
N ARG A 214 -2.39 -18.23 -15.25
CA ARG A 214 -3.30 -17.07 -15.22
C ARG A 214 -4.14 -17.05 -13.95
N ASP A 215 -4.71 -18.19 -13.55
CA ASP A 215 -5.43 -18.30 -12.28
C ASP A 215 -4.57 -17.93 -11.07
N ARG A 216 -3.28 -18.29 -11.06
CA ARG A 216 -2.34 -17.86 -10.02
C ARG A 216 -2.08 -16.35 -10.06
N ALA A 217 -1.91 -15.77 -11.25
CA ALA A 217 -1.72 -14.32 -11.42
C ALA A 217 -2.96 -13.52 -10.94
N HIS A 218 -4.17 -13.94 -11.32
CA HIS A 218 -5.41 -13.31 -10.83
C HIS A 218 -5.67 -13.60 -9.33
N GLY A 219 -5.21 -14.74 -8.83
CA GLY A 219 -5.22 -15.07 -7.41
C GLY A 219 -4.52 -14.01 -6.55
N GLN A 220 -3.41 -13.44 -7.03
CA GLN A 220 -2.71 -12.34 -6.35
C GLN A 220 -3.54 -11.04 -6.29
N LEU A 221 -4.50 -10.87 -7.21
CA LEU A 221 -5.48 -9.79 -7.21
C LEU A 221 -6.77 -10.14 -6.45
N LEU A 222 -6.78 -11.25 -5.71
CA LEU A 222 -7.89 -11.78 -4.90
C LEU A 222 -9.19 -12.01 -5.70
N HIS A 223 -9.05 -12.42 -6.96
CA HIS A 223 -10.18 -12.83 -7.80
C HIS A 223 -9.78 -13.96 -8.77
N SER A 224 -10.75 -14.60 -9.41
CA SER A 224 -10.48 -15.65 -10.40
C SER A 224 -10.18 -15.07 -11.78
N HIS A 225 -9.45 -15.79 -12.63
CA HIS A 225 -9.22 -15.39 -14.03
C HIS A 225 -10.53 -15.10 -14.78
N ARG A 226 -11.59 -15.88 -14.52
CA ARG A 226 -12.93 -15.63 -15.08
C ARG A 226 -13.49 -14.25 -14.71
N THR A 227 -13.26 -13.79 -13.47
CA THR A 227 -13.65 -12.43 -13.07
C THR A 227 -12.80 -11.38 -13.78
N GLY A 228 -11.52 -11.65 -14.03
CA GLY A 228 -10.63 -10.80 -14.83
C GLY A 228 -11.13 -10.57 -16.25
N LEU A 229 -11.57 -11.64 -16.92
CA LEU A 229 -12.13 -11.57 -18.28
C LEU A 229 -13.41 -10.71 -18.36
N LEU A 230 -14.24 -10.70 -17.32
CA LEU A 230 -15.47 -9.89 -17.27
C LEU A 230 -15.17 -8.38 -17.15
N TYR A 231 -14.03 -7.99 -16.56
CA TYR A 231 -13.63 -6.58 -16.47
C TYR A 231 -13.32 -5.97 -17.84
N ASN A 232 -12.93 -6.76 -18.84
CA ASN A 232 -12.76 -6.30 -20.22
C ASN A 232 -14.07 -6.14 -20.97
N TRP A 233 -15.04 -7.02 -20.70
CA TRP A 233 -16.31 -7.00 -21.41
C TRP A 233 -17.07 -5.69 -21.17
N GLN A 234 -17.02 -5.16 -19.94
CA GLN A 234 -17.61 -3.87 -19.59
C GLN A 234 -16.92 -2.66 -20.25
N VAL A 235 -15.66 -2.79 -20.69
CA VAL A 235 -14.93 -1.71 -21.36
C VAL A 235 -15.25 -1.65 -22.85
N CYS A 236 -15.59 -2.78 -23.47
CA CYS A 236 -16.00 -2.84 -24.88
C CYS A 236 -17.43 -2.32 -25.12
N GLU A 237 -18.26 -2.20 -24.09
CA GLU A 237 -19.62 -1.62 -24.19
C GLU A 237 -19.64 -0.09 -24.01
N ASP A 238 -18.57 0.49 -23.44
CA ASP A 238 -18.43 1.93 -23.15
C ASP A 238 -17.46 2.66 -24.12
N SER A 239 -17.01 2.00 -25.19
CA SER A 239 -16.11 2.53 -26.23
C SER A 239 -16.78 2.55 -27.60
#